data_AF-F5NS54-F1
#
_entry.id   AF-F5NS54-F1
#
_cell.length_a   1.000
_cell.length_b   1.000
_cell.length_c   1.000
_cell.angle_alpha   90.00
_cell.angle_beta   90.00
_cell.angle_gamma   90.00
#
_symmetry.space_group_name_H-M   'P 1'
#
loop_
_entity.id
_entity.type
_entity.pdbx_description
1 polymer ?
#
loop_
_entity_poly.entity_id
_entity_poly.type
_entity_poly.pdbx_seq_one_letter_code
_entity_poly.pdbx_strand_id
1 'polypeptide(L)' 'MGTDATEVAADYPTVEALRQHLAAQSDRWALALEDGKLLAAVNQTLVSFDHPLTDGDEVAFFPPVTGG' A
#
# COMPACT_ATOMS: atom_id res chain seq x y z
N MET A 1 -13.24 -9.88 6.59
CA MET A 1 -13.67 -9.07 5.45
C MET A 1 -12.44 -8.82 4.58
N GLY A 2 -12.41 -9.39 3.38
CA GLY A 2 -11.42 -9.04 2.35
C GLY A 2 -12.09 -8.02 1.46
N THR A 3 -11.71 -6.76 1.61
CA THR A 3 -12.26 -5.64 0.84
C THR A 3 -11.36 -5.40 -0.35
N ASP A 4 -11.94 -5.14 -1.52
CA ASP A 4 -11.17 -4.91 -2.74
C ASP A 4 -10.59 -3.47 -2.77
N ALA A 5 -11.17 -2.55 -2.00
CA ALA A 5 -10.68 -1.17 -1.82
C ALA A 5 -11.07 -0.61 -0.44
N THR A 6 -10.35 0.42 0.01
CA THR A 6 -10.69 1.23 1.20
C THR A 6 -10.20 2.67 0.99
N GLU A 7 -10.95 3.64 1.52
CA GLU A 7 -10.55 5.05 1.52
C GLU A 7 -9.90 5.39 2.87
N VAL A 8 -8.81 6.14 2.84
CA VAL A 8 -8.11 6.61 4.02
C VAL A 8 -7.83 8.11 3.88
N ALA A 9 -7.84 8.84 4.98
CA ALA A 9 -7.47 10.26 4.98
C ALA A 9 -6.06 10.47 4.41
N ALA A 10 -5.87 11.51 3.61
CA ALA A 10 -4.60 11.86 2.97
C ALA A 10 -3.58 12.50 3.92
N ASP A 11 -3.42 11.94 5.12
CA ASP A 11 -2.54 12.45 6.18
C ASP A 11 -1.15 11.75 6.17
N TYR A 12 -0.86 10.97 5.13
CA TYR A 12 0.37 10.18 5.02
C TYR A 12 1.32 10.81 4.00
N PRO A 13 2.55 11.16 4.39
CA PRO A 13 3.48 11.85 3.49
C PRO A 13 4.01 10.95 2.37
N THR A 14 4.02 9.62 2.57
CA THR A 14 4.56 8.65 1.61
C THR A 14 3.76 7.36 1.59
N VAL A 15 3.97 6.57 0.54
CA VAL A 15 3.45 5.20 0.41
C VAL A 15 3.87 4.32 1.60
N GLU A 16 5.10 4.44 2.11
CA GLU A 16 5.56 3.70 3.29
C GLU A 16 4.79 4.06 4.55
N ALA A 17 4.55 5.36 4.79
CA ALA A 17 3.79 5.80 5.95
C ALA A 17 2.35 5.26 5.93
N LEU A 18 1.73 5.25 4.74
CA LEU A 18 0.42 4.63 4.54
C LEU A 18 0.46 3.12 4.77
N ARG A 19 1.45 2.41 4.20
CA ARG A 19 1.62 0.96 4.38
C ARG A 19 1.74 0.59 5.86
N GLN A 20 2.57 1.30 6.62
CA GLN A 20 2.75 1.07 8.06
C GLN A 20 1.46 1.28 8.84
N HIS A 21 0.71 2.33 8.51
CA HIS A 21 -0.58 2.59 9.15
C HIS A 21 -1.57 1.44 8.90
N LEU A 22 -1.70 1.00 7.65
CA LEU A 22 -2.56 -0.14 7.29
C LEU A 22 -2.08 -1.42 7.98
N ALA A 23 -0.79 -1.73 7.93
CA ALA A 23 -0.23 -2.91 8.61
C ALA A 23 -0.55 -2.94 10.12
N ALA A 24 -0.60 -1.78 10.78
CA ALA A 24 -0.94 -1.68 12.20
C ALA A 24 -2.42 -1.90 12.53
N GLN A 25 -3.34 -1.90 11.55
CA GLN A 25 -4.78 -2.05 11.82
C GLN A 25 -5.20 -3.48 12.16
N SER A 26 -4.50 -4.50 11.67
CA SER A 26 -4.78 -5.91 12.02
C SER A 26 -3.62 -6.84 11.67
N ASP A 27 -3.52 -7.97 12.37
CA ASP A 27 -2.53 -9.02 12.07
C ASP A 27 -2.62 -9.52 10.62
N ARG A 28 -3.82 -9.52 10.04
CA ARG A 28 -4.04 -9.90 8.63
C ARG A 28 -3.43 -8.90 7.66
N TRP A 29 -3.57 -7.61 7.94
CA TRP A 29 -2.96 -6.55 7.13
C TRP A 29 -1.46 -6.47 7.34
N ALA A 30 -0.98 -6.68 8.57
CA ALA A 30 0.45 -6.81 8.86
C ALA A 30 1.10 -7.92 8.01
N LEU A 31 0.45 -9.10 7.94
CA LEU A 31 0.94 -10.22 7.14
C LEU A 31 0.87 -9.96 5.63
N ALA A 32 -0.20 -9.30 5.16
CA ALA A 32 -0.38 -9.02 3.73
C ALA A 32 0.53 -7.90 3.20
N LEU A 33 0.90 -6.94 4.06
CA LEU A 33 1.68 -5.76 3.71
C LEU A 33 3.14 -5.85 4.19
N GLU A 34 3.64 -7.06 4.44
CA GLU A 34 5.01 -7.28 4.89
C GLU A 34 6.03 -6.85 3.82
N ASP A 35 7.08 -6.15 4.26
CA ASP A 35 8.01 -5.38 3.41
C ASP A 35 8.80 -6.22 2.39
N GLY A 36 8.97 -7.53 2.65
CA GLY A 36 9.99 -8.34 1.99
C GLY A 36 9.96 -8.36 0.45
N LYS A 37 8.77 -8.29 -0.17
CA LYS A 37 8.62 -8.32 -1.64
C LYS A 37 7.39 -7.56 -2.15
N LEU A 38 6.78 -6.74 -1.29
CA LEU A 38 5.57 -6.02 -1.64
C LEU A 38 5.90 -4.97 -2.72
N LEU A 39 5.04 -4.85 -3.71
CA LEU A 39 5.10 -3.78 -4.71
C LEU A 39 4.01 -2.76 -4.41
N ALA A 40 4.28 -1.50 -4.71
CA ALA A 40 3.31 -0.43 -4.62
C ALA A 40 3.17 0.28 -5.97
N ALA A 41 1.93 0.67 -6.30
CA ALA A 41 1.65 1.59 -7.39
C ALA A 41 0.84 2.78 -6.88
N VAL A 42 1.13 3.94 -7.45
CA VAL A 42 0.34 5.17 -7.29
C VAL A 42 -0.15 5.57 -8.68
N ASN A 43 -1.46 5.78 -8.82
CA ASN A 43 -2.10 6.13 -10.08
C ASN A 43 -1.66 5.21 -11.23
N GLN A 44 -1.78 3.90 -11.01
CA GLN A 44 -1.47 2.82 -11.98
C GLN A 44 0.01 2.72 -12.40
N THR A 45 0.91 3.44 -11.71
CA THR A 45 2.35 3.42 -11.99
C THR A 45 3.10 2.82 -10.80
N LEU A 46 4.00 1.86 -11.04
CA LEU A 46 4.85 1.31 -9.99
C LEU A 46 5.82 2.37 -9.45
N VAL A 47 5.88 2.50 -8.14
CA VAL A 47 6.70 3.52 -7.46
C VAL A 47 7.47 2.92 -6.28
N SER A 48 8.48 3.64 -5.82
CA SER A 48 9.14 3.34 -4.54
C SER A 48 8.19 3.64 -3.37
N PHE A 49 8.40 2.99 -2.23
CA PHE A 49 7.69 3.29 -0.99
C PHE A 49 7.95 4.71 -0.45
N ASP A 50 9.03 5.35 -0.89
CA ASP A 50 9.33 6.76 -0.61
C ASP A 50 8.52 7.75 -1.47
N HIS A 51 7.69 7.26 -2.40
CA HIS A 51 6.89 8.14 -3.26
C HIS A 51 5.91 8.97 -2.41
N PRO A 52 5.86 10.30 -2.62
CA PRO A 52 4.96 11.16 -1.88
C PRO A 52 3.51 10.91 -2.28
N LEU A 53 2.58 11.00 -1.32
CA LEU A 53 1.15 10.89 -1.59
C LEU A 53 0.47 12.25 -1.57
N THR A 54 -0.54 12.39 -2.44
CA THR A 54 -1.41 13.55 -2.53
C THR A 54 -2.86 13.13 -2.34
N ASP A 55 -3.69 14.04 -1.85
CA ASP A 55 -5.14 13.81 -1.78
C ASP A 55 -5.71 13.45 -3.16
N GLY A 56 -6.53 12.40 -3.19
CA GLY A 56 -7.09 11.83 -4.41
C GLY A 56 -6.23 10.78 -5.13
N ASP A 57 -5.01 10.47 -4.65
CA ASP A 57 -4.19 9.40 -5.23
C ASP A 57 -4.80 8.02 -5.01
N GLU A 58 -4.78 7.19 -6.05
CA GLU A 58 -5.10 5.78 -5.95
C GLU A 58 -3.83 4.98 -5.65
N VAL A 59 -3.77 4.33 -4.49
CA VAL A 59 -2.64 3.50 -4.06
C VAL A 59 -3.03 2.03 -4.06
N ALA A 60 -2.20 1.19 -4.66
CA ALA A 60 -2.40 -0.24 -4.71
C ALA A 60 -1.14 -1.01 -4.26
N PHE A 61 -1.36 -2.03 -3.43
CA PHE A 61 -0.32 -2.93 -2.93
C PHE A 61 -0.49 -4.32 -3.53
N PHE A 62 0.60 -4.90 -4.04
CA PHE A 62 0.56 -6.21 -4.69
C PHE A 62 1.67 -7.11 -4.15
N PRO A 63 1.41 -8.43 -4.00
CA PRO A 63 2.47 -9.38 -3.74
C PRO A 63 3.45 -9.39 -4.92
N PRO A 64 4.68 -9.91 -4.72
CA PRO A 64 5.62 -10.08 -5.81
C PRO A 64 4.98 -10.91 -6.93
N VAL A 65 5.09 -10.42 -8.15
CA VAL A 65 4.60 -11.13 -9.33
C VAL A 65 5.42 -12.42 -9.47
N THR A 66 4.84 -13.55 -9.08
CA THR A 66 5.39 -14.86 -9.45
C THR A 66 4.97 -15.09 -10.89
N GLY A 67 5.81 -14.63 -11.83
CA GLY A 67 5.65 -14.99 -13.23
C GLY A 67 5.66 -16.52 -13.38
N GLY A 68 4.70 -17.04 -14.15
CA GLY A 68 4.82 -18.32 -14.84
C GLY A 68 5.56 -18.14 -16.16
#